data_AF-A0A6M1NR11-F1
#
_entry.id   AF-A0A6M1NR11-F1
#
_cell.length_a   1.000
_cell.length_b   1.000
_cell.length_c   1.000
_cell.angle_alpha   90.00
_cell.angle_beta   90.00
_cell.angle_gamma   90.00
#
_symmetry.space_group_name_H-M   'P 1'
#
loop_
_entity.id
_entity.type
_entity.pdbx_description
1 polymer ?
#
loop_
_entity_poly.entity_id
_entity_poly.type
_entity_poly.pdbx_seq_one_letter_code
_entity_poly.pdbx_strand_id
1 'polypeptide(L)'
;MPAQEMQFSEPVNKEYTRFFYDDNYYLVDKYCEFKAIERVAQFDTITQKFSGEFKDFNLKGKLILHGFYKDGLKHGNFTAYHPNGQIKWESTFVDNAEIGLWKYYYPDGKPMLIISLEDNDFKFLHFWNTLGEHKIQNGVGIYDINLPLIGFTDHGYTTYNTQGAILNGKPSGTWTTSFNLEGKKKKLLPVLTETFSQGQRTAMVLNPDLQSYYIPLEDFHIVPSDIFARAEFFIPHNCTFDQYSGFHHFITRIFNHHLRTIRFENLSKTLQYKVQYTINSKGTPLQIETLNYPDDVPNYVQENIISIFSKIQYFIPSISQGVPIDDKVTLISDFLIRDGKATLGSLKILRENGE
;
A
#
# COMPACT_ATOMS: atom_id res chain seq x y z
N MET A 1 20.42 9.50 -26.61
CA MET A 1 21.24 8.72 -25.66
C MET A 1 20.68 7.31 -25.63
N PRO A 2 21.49 6.24 -25.71
CA PRO A 2 20.96 4.90 -25.52
C PRO A 2 20.29 4.81 -24.14
N ALA A 3 19.11 4.18 -24.07
CA ALA A 3 18.41 3.97 -22.81
C ALA A 3 19.35 3.19 -21.88
N GLN A 4 19.71 3.79 -20.75
CA GLN A 4 20.47 3.10 -19.72
C GLN A 4 19.64 1.90 -19.24
N GLU A 5 20.25 0.72 -19.23
CA GLU A 5 19.59 -0.49 -18.75
C GLU A 5 19.29 -0.34 -17.25
N MET A 6 18.06 -0.66 -16.84
CA MET A 6 17.63 -0.50 -15.45
C MET A 6 18.46 -1.41 -14.54
N GLN A 7 19.02 -0.84 -13.49
CA GLN A 7 19.86 -1.53 -12.52
C GLN A 7 19.12 -1.66 -11.17
N PHE A 8 18.44 -2.78 -10.98
CA PHE A 8 17.67 -3.07 -9.76
C PHE A 8 18.51 -3.66 -8.60
N SER A 9 19.71 -4.15 -8.90
CA SER A 9 20.61 -4.72 -7.90
C SER A 9 22.09 -4.62 -8.33
N GLU A 10 22.98 -4.84 -7.37
CA GLU A 10 24.43 -4.93 -7.61
C GLU A 10 25.11 -5.88 -6.61
N PRO A 11 26.19 -6.58 -7.01
CA PRO A 11 26.95 -7.41 -6.08
C PRO A 11 27.69 -6.53 -5.07
N VAL A 12 27.60 -6.90 -3.78
CA VAL A 12 28.43 -6.30 -2.71
C VAL A 12 29.74 -7.07 -2.58
N ASN A 13 29.65 -8.39 -2.59
CA ASN A 13 30.77 -9.32 -2.62
C ASN A 13 30.30 -10.66 -3.22
N LYS A 14 31.05 -11.75 -3.03
CA LYS A 14 30.69 -13.07 -3.57
C LYS A 14 29.43 -13.70 -2.95
N GLU A 15 29.03 -13.25 -1.76
CA GLU A 15 27.92 -13.82 -0.98
C GLU A 15 26.70 -12.91 -0.94
N TYR A 16 26.90 -11.59 -0.99
CA TYR A 16 25.85 -10.60 -0.78
C TYR A 16 25.55 -9.78 -2.03
N THR A 17 24.25 -9.58 -2.27
CA THR A 17 23.71 -8.69 -3.30
C THR A 17 22.95 -7.55 -2.65
N ARG A 18 23.10 -6.35 -3.19
CA ARG A 18 22.33 -5.16 -2.81
C ARG A 18 21.18 -4.98 -3.77
N PHE A 19 19.95 -4.85 -3.26
CA PHE A 19 18.73 -4.55 -4.01
C PHE A 19 18.23 -3.15 -3.64
N PHE A 20 17.62 -2.46 -4.60
CA PHE A 20 17.14 -1.09 -4.44
C PHE A 20 15.61 -1.05 -4.45
N TYR A 21 15.03 -0.44 -3.41
CA TYR A 21 13.59 -0.31 -3.29
C TYR A 21 13.16 1.12 -2.96
N ASP A 22 11.93 1.48 -3.34
CA ASP A 22 11.25 2.64 -2.78
C ASP A 22 10.82 2.39 -1.31
N ASP A 23 10.22 3.39 -0.66
CA ASP A 23 9.73 3.28 0.74
C ASP A 23 8.54 2.31 0.88
N ASN A 24 7.98 1.90 -0.24
CA ASN A 24 6.92 0.92 -0.38
C ASN A 24 7.45 -0.47 -0.74
N TYR A 25 8.76 -0.71 -0.74
CA TYR A 25 9.37 -2.00 -1.09
C TYR A 25 9.07 -2.48 -2.52
N TYR A 26 8.82 -1.57 -3.47
CA TYR A 26 8.87 -1.89 -4.89
C TYR A 26 10.29 -1.75 -5.41
N LEU A 27 10.67 -2.66 -6.30
CA LEU A 27 12.01 -2.72 -6.88
C LEU A 27 12.19 -1.54 -7.84
N VAL A 28 13.23 -0.73 -7.64
CA VAL A 28 13.48 0.48 -8.44
C VAL A 28 14.89 0.50 -8.98
N ASP A 29 15.12 1.30 -10.02
CA ASP A 29 16.45 1.56 -10.53
C ASP A 29 17.36 2.17 -9.44
N LYS A 30 18.64 1.84 -9.45
CA LYS A 30 19.66 2.36 -8.52
C LYS A 30 19.66 3.88 -8.39
N TYR A 31 19.40 4.57 -9.50
CA TYR A 31 19.40 6.03 -9.62
C TYR A 31 17.99 6.62 -9.51
N CYS A 32 16.99 5.81 -9.16
CA CYS A 32 15.64 6.29 -8.92
C CYS A 32 15.62 7.32 -7.79
N GLU A 33 14.99 8.48 -8.03
CA GLU A 33 14.86 9.54 -7.02
C GLU A 33 14.01 9.11 -5.81
N PHE A 34 13.08 8.19 -6.02
CA PHE A 34 12.20 7.63 -4.99
C PHE A 34 12.80 6.42 -4.26
N LYS A 35 14.02 5.99 -4.63
CA LYS A 35 14.72 4.93 -3.90
C LYS A 35 14.86 5.36 -2.44
N ALA A 36 14.44 4.52 -1.50
CA ALA A 36 14.51 4.82 -0.07
C ALA A 36 15.24 3.74 0.73
N ILE A 37 15.28 2.51 0.21
CA ILE A 37 15.74 1.32 0.92
C ILE A 37 16.79 0.59 0.10
N GLU A 38 17.88 0.20 0.75
CA GLU A 38 18.91 -0.68 0.21
C GLU A 38 18.94 -1.97 1.02
N ARG A 39 18.52 -3.08 0.42
CA ARG A 39 18.58 -4.42 1.04
C ARG A 39 19.88 -5.09 0.67
N VAL A 40 20.69 -5.47 1.65
CA VAL A 40 21.85 -6.33 1.47
C VAL A 40 21.49 -7.73 1.97
N ALA A 41 21.42 -8.69 1.05
CA ALA A 41 20.99 -10.05 1.35
C ALA A 41 21.88 -11.08 0.66
N GLN A 42 22.02 -12.28 1.24
CA GLN A 42 22.51 -13.41 0.46
C GLN A 42 21.39 -13.85 -0.50
N PHE A 43 21.77 -14.06 -1.75
CA PHE A 43 20.83 -14.34 -2.83
C PHE A 43 21.41 -15.38 -3.78
N ASP A 44 20.70 -16.49 -3.92
CA ASP A 44 21.03 -17.52 -4.89
C ASP A 44 20.46 -17.11 -6.25
N THR A 45 21.35 -16.75 -7.18
CA THR A 45 20.97 -16.33 -8.53
C THR A 45 20.43 -17.46 -9.41
N ILE A 46 20.71 -18.72 -9.07
CA ILE A 46 20.23 -19.89 -9.81
C ILE A 46 18.77 -20.15 -9.43
N THR A 47 18.47 -20.16 -8.13
CA THR A 47 17.10 -20.42 -7.64
C THR A 47 16.26 -19.14 -7.49
N GLN A 48 16.87 -17.96 -7.62
CA GLN A 48 16.27 -16.64 -7.41
C GLN A 48 15.66 -16.48 -6.02
N LYS A 49 16.37 -16.95 -4.99
CA LYS A 49 15.88 -16.98 -3.61
C LYS A 49 16.84 -16.30 -2.66
N PHE A 50 16.29 -15.59 -1.68
CA PHE A 50 17.06 -15.15 -0.53
C PHE A 50 17.45 -16.32 0.37
N SER A 51 18.63 -16.22 0.97
CA SER A 51 19.13 -17.17 1.97
C SER A 51 19.92 -16.43 3.04
N GLY A 52 20.08 -17.06 4.19
CA GLY A 52 20.89 -16.55 5.29
C GLY A 52 20.47 -15.16 5.78
N GLU A 53 21.43 -14.37 6.22
CA GLU A 53 21.19 -13.05 6.80
C GLU A 53 20.84 -12.00 5.71
N PHE A 54 19.89 -11.11 6.01
CA PHE A 54 19.70 -9.87 5.26
C PHE A 54 19.57 -8.65 6.18
N LYS A 55 19.91 -7.48 5.64
CA LYS A 55 19.80 -6.17 6.30
C LYS A 55 19.26 -5.14 5.33
N ASP A 56 18.27 -4.37 5.77
CA ASP A 56 17.78 -3.21 5.04
C ASP A 56 18.31 -1.94 5.68
N PHE A 57 18.78 -1.02 4.83
CA PHE A 57 19.30 0.27 5.22
C PHE A 57 18.49 1.38 4.57
N ASN A 58 18.32 2.50 5.27
CA ASN A 58 17.88 3.74 4.61
C ASN A 58 19.04 4.38 3.82
N LEU A 59 18.75 5.41 3.03
CA LEU A 59 19.76 6.14 2.23
C LEU A 59 20.90 6.77 3.04
N LYS A 60 20.75 6.94 4.37
CA LYS A 60 21.80 7.44 5.26
C LYS A 60 22.70 6.31 5.79
N GLY A 61 22.51 5.08 5.32
CA GLY A 61 23.25 3.90 5.76
C GLY A 61 22.83 3.38 7.14
N LYS A 62 21.68 3.82 7.67
CA LYS A 62 21.19 3.36 8.97
C LYS A 62 20.36 2.09 8.79
N LEU A 63 20.64 1.08 9.60
CA LEU A 63 19.87 -0.17 9.68
C LEU A 63 18.41 0.12 10.05
N ILE A 64 17.47 -0.39 9.25
CA ILE A 64 16.02 -0.27 9.47
C ILE A 64 15.32 -1.61 9.63
N LEU A 65 15.90 -2.71 9.10
CA LEU A 65 15.41 -4.06 9.29
C LEU A 65 16.57 -5.06 9.23
N HIS A 66 16.51 -6.09 10.06
CA HIS A 66 17.43 -7.22 10.07
C HIS A 66 16.62 -8.51 10.25
N GLY A 67 17.02 -9.57 9.55
CA GLY A 67 16.40 -10.87 9.68
C GLY A 67 17.13 -11.95 8.89
N PHE A 68 16.50 -13.12 8.76
CA PHE A 68 17.09 -14.26 8.06
C PHE A 68 16.09 -14.96 7.14
N TYR A 69 16.64 -15.57 6.10
CA TYR A 69 15.94 -16.41 5.15
C TYR A 69 16.52 -17.83 5.17
N LYS A 70 15.66 -18.82 4.94
CA LYS A 70 16.02 -20.21 4.69
C LYS A 70 15.21 -20.70 3.49
N ASP A 71 15.90 -21.11 2.43
CA ASP A 71 15.29 -21.62 1.19
C ASP A 71 14.28 -20.66 0.52
N GLY A 72 14.51 -19.34 0.65
CA GLY A 72 13.62 -18.28 0.17
C GLY A 72 12.50 -17.89 1.14
N LEU A 73 12.39 -18.52 2.30
CA LEU A 73 11.36 -18.28 3.31
C LEU A 73 11.93 -17.56 4.52
N LYS A 74 11.20 -16.62 5.11
CA LYS A 74 11.60 -15.95 6.36
C LYS A 74 11.76 -16.99 7.47
N HIS A 75 12.86 -16.91 8.20
CA HIS A 75 13.20 -17.87 9.25
C HIS A 75 14.02 -17.19 10.36
N GLY A 76 13.83 -17.56 11.61
CA GLY A 76 14.55 -16.99 12.75
C GLY A 76 14.06 -15.60 13.18
N ASN A 77 14.94 -14.86 13.86
CA ASN A 77 14.58 -13.59 14.50
C ASN A 77 14.61 -12.44 13.50
N PHE A 78 13.61 -11.55 13.61
CA PHE A 78 13.51 -10.32 12.84
C PHE A 78 13.44 -9.13 13.80
N THR A 79 14.13 -8.04 13.45
CA THR A 79 14.14 -6.80 14.22
C THR A 79 14.11 -5.60 13.28
N ALA A 80 13.09 -4.76 13.42
CA ALA A 80 13.02 -3.47 12.74
C ALA A 80 13.39 -2.34 13.69
N TYR A 81 13.86 -1.23 13.12
CA TYR A 81 14.37 -0.08 13.87
C TYR A 81 13.67 1.21 13.48
N HIS A 82 13.43 2.07 14.47
CA HIS A 82 13.01 3.46 14.26
C HIS A 82 14.16 4.29 13.64
N PRO A 83 13.87 5.45 13.02
CA PRO A 83 14.90 6.34 12.49
C PRO A 83 15.94 6.80 13.52
N ASN A 84 15.64 6.74 14.82
CA ASN A 84 16.59 7.04 15.89
C ASN A 84 17.45 5.81 16.31
N GLY A 85 17.17 4.62 15.79
CA GLY A 85 17.95 3.39 15.98
C GLY A 85 17.46 2.52 17.13
N GLN A 86 16.40 2.93 17.81
CA GLN A 86 15.73 2.09 18.79
C GLN A 86 14.87 1.05 18.08
N ILE A 87 14.62 -0.08 18.74
CA ILE A 87 13.78 -1.16 18.18
C ILE A 87 12.38 -0.59 17.93
N LYS A 88 11.84 -0.84 16.73
CA LYS A 88 10.47 -0.55 16.33
C LYS A 88 9.58 -1.74 16.60
N TRP A 89 10.03 -2.92 16.19
CA TRP A 89 9.39 -4.19 16.51
C TRP A 89 10.38 -5.35 16.42
N GLU A 90 10.06 -6.45 17.08
CA GLU A 90 10.77 -7.72 16.98
C GLU A 90 9.77 -8.88 16.92
N SER A 91 10.12 -9.92 16.15
CA SER A 91 9.31 -11.12 15.95
C SER A 91 10.18 -12.31 15.54
N THR A 92 9.60 -13.52 15.52
CA THR A 92 10.25 -14.75 15.06
C THR A 92 9.44 -15.38 13.94
N PHE A 93 10.14 -15.85 12.90
CA PHE A 93 9.55 -16.55 11.77
C PHE A 93 10.02 -17.99 11.69
N VAL A 94 9.15 -18.89 11.24
CA VAL A 94 9.48 -20.24 10.79
C VAL A 94 8.76 -20.47 9.47
N ASP A 95 9.54 -20.55 8.40
CA ASP A 95 9.07 -20.85 7.05
C ASP A 95 7.94 -19.91 6.60
N ASN A 96 8.18 -18.61 6.70
CA ASN A 96 7.23 -17.49 6.50
C ASN A 96 6.12 -17.34 7.56
N ALA A 97 5.90 -18.31 8.43
CA ALA A 97 4.92 -18.19 9.51
C ALA A 97 5.51 -17.43 10.69
N GLU A 98 4.78 -16.42 11.17
CA GLU A 98 5.11 -15.68 12.38
C GLU A 98 4.74 -16.51 13.61
N ILE A 99 5.64 -16.64 14.58
CA ILE A 99 5.42 -17.47 15.77
C ILE A 99 5.81 -16.76 17.06
N GLY A 100 5.18 -17.17 18.16
CA GLY A 100 5.55 -16.72 19.50
C GLY A 100 5.03 -15.32 19.79
N LEU A 101 5.93 -14.37 20.08
CA LEU A 101 5.53 -13.01 20.43
C LEU A 101 5.95 -12.04 19.34
N TRP A 102 5.02 -11.17 18.96
CA TRP A 102 5.35 -9.95 18.24
C TRP A 102 5.28 -8.78 19.21
N LYS A 103 6.38 -8.04 19.33
CA LYS A 103 6.49 -6.90 20.23
C LYS A 103 6.78 -5.64 19.45
N TYR A 104 5.99 -4.61 19.70
CA TYR A 104 6.13 -3.28 19.13
C TYR A 104 6.53 -2.28 20.21
N TYR A 105 7.32 -1.29 19.82
CA TYR A 105 7.86 -0.27 20.71
C TYR A 105 7.67 1.12 20.11
N TYR A 106 7.49 2.11 20.98
CA TYR A 106 7.48 3.51 20.61
C TYR A 106 8.89 4.02 20.24
N PRO A 107 9.01 5.16 19.55
CA PRO A 107 10.31 5.75 19.25
C PRO A 107 11.17 6.06 20.49
N ASP A 108 10.58 6.22 21.67
CA ASP A 108 11.33 6.40 22.92
C ASP A 108 11.75 5.08 23.60
N GLY A 109 11.41 3.94 22.97
CA GLY A 109 11.83 2.61 23.37
C GLY A 109 10.88 1.94 24.35
N LYS A 110 9.82 2.63 24.76
CA LYS A 110 8.79 2.04 25.63
C LYS A 110 7.96 1.01 24.87
N PRO A 111 7.47 -0.04 25.55
CA PRO A 111 6.59 -1.01 24.93
C PRO A 111 5.30 -0.33 24.46
N MET A 112 4.82 -0.70 23.28
CA MET A 112 3.58 -0.22 22.69
C MET A 112 2.53 -1.34 22.67
N LEU A 113 2.84 -2.47 22.04
CA LEU A 113 1.89 -3.55 21.81
C LEU A 113 2.65 -4.88 21.86
N ILE A 114 2.08 -5.86 22.56
CA ILE A 114 2.57 -7.24 22.55
C ILE A 114 1.39 -8.13 22.17
N ILE A 115 1.57 -8.92 21.12
CA ILE A 115 0.62 -9.95 20.69
C ILE A 115 1.30 -11.32 20.72
N SER A 116 0.53 -12.37 21.02
CA SER A 116 0.96 -13.76 20.81
C SER A 116 0.43 -14.27 19.49
N LEU A 117 1.22 -15.12 18.82
CA LEU A 117 0.97 -15.70 17.51
C LEU A 117 1.05 -17.22 17.64
N GLU A 118 -0.10 -17.88 17.54
CA GLU A 118 -0.27 -19.34 17.68
C GLU A 118 -1.36 -19.81 16.70
N ASP A 119 -1.15 -20.94 16.01
CA ASP A 119 -2.16 -21.61 15.18
C ASP A 119 -2.87 -20.73 14.13
N ASN A 120 -2.10 -19.91 13.39
CA ASN A 120 -2.62 -18.92 12.42
C ASN A 120 -3.60 -17.91 13.02
N ASP A 121 -3.52 -17.72 14.34
CA ASP A 121 -4.33 -16.79 15.08
C ASP A 121 -3.45 -15.91 15.96
N PHE A 122 -4.01 -14.81 16.46
CA PHE A 122 -3.27 -13.90 17.33
C PHE A 122 -4.09 -13.44 18.54
N LYS A 123 -3.43 -13.17 19.66
CA LYS A 123 -4.07 -12.57 20.84
C LYS A 123 -3.34 -11.31 21.25
N PHE A 124 -4.10 -10.26 21.52
CA PHE A 124 -3.60 -9.10 22.23
C PHE A 124 -3.24 -9.50 23.67
N LEU A 125 -1.98 -9.29 24.07
CA LEU A 125 -1.57 -9.53 25.45
C LEU A 125 -1.50 -8.21 26.22
N HIS A 126 -0.79 -7.25 25.66
CA HIS A 126 -0.58 -5.95 26.29
C HIS A 126 -0.59 -4.81 25.29
N PHE A 127 -1.14 -3.67 25.70
CA PHE A 127 -1.10 -2.43 24.93
C PHE A 127 -0.89 -1.26 25.89
N TRP A 128 0.07 -0.40 25.57
CA TRP A 128 0.30 0.87 26.23
C TRP A 128 0.04 1.98 25.23
N ASN A 129 -0.57 3.09 25.67
CA ASN A 129 -0.69 4.27 24.83
C ASN A 129 0.57 5.16 24.87
N THR A 130 0.57 6.25 24.12
CA THR A 130 1.71 7.17 24.02
C THR A 130 2.05 7.91 25.33
N LEU A 131 1.13 7.91 26.31
CA LEU A 131 1.37 8.44 27.66
C LEU A 131 1.98 7.38 28.59
N GLY A 132 2.12 6.13 28.14
CA GLY A 132 2.59 5.00 28.93
C GLY A 132 1.50 4.34 29.79
N GLU A 133 0.23 4.70 29.61
CA GLU A 133 -0.87 4.05 30.32
C GLU A 133 -1.06 2.63 29.78
N HIS A 134 -1.15 1.64 30.67
CA HIS A 134 -1.30 0.23 30.31
C HIS A 134 -2.78 -0.10 30.03
N LYS A 135 -3.22 0.14 28.80
CA LYS A 135 -4.62 0.08 28.35
C LYS A 135 -5.17 -1.32 28.12
N ILE A 136 -4.31 -2.29 27.79
CA ILE A 136 -4.66 -3.73 27.74
C ILE A 136 -3.67 -4.49 28.62
N GLN A 137 -4.18 -5.33 29.52
CA GLN A 137 -3.38 -6.17 30.41
C GLN A 137 -3.90 -7.60 30.34
N ASN A 138 -3.02 -8.55 30.02
CA ASN A 138 -3.34 -9.98 29.89
C ASN A 138 -4.58 -10.21 28.99
N GLY A 139 -4.66 -9.47 27.88
CA GLY A 139 -5.76 -9.57 26.93
C GLY A 139 -7.10 -9.02 27.39
N VAL A 140 -7.12 -8.12 28.37
CA VAL A 140 -8.33 -7.39 28.77
C VAL A 140 -8.05 -5.90 28.79
N GLY A 141 -8.91 -5.11 28.13
CA GLY A 141 -8.83 -3.66 28.17
C GLY A 141 -9.43 -2.96 26.98
N ILE A 142 -9.00 -1.71 26.76
CA ILE A 142 -9.46 -0.87 25.65
C ILE A 142 -8.30 -0.67 24.69
N TYR A 143 -8.52 -1.00 23.43
CA TYR A 143 -7.62 -0.67 22.34
C TYR A 143 -8.02 0.68 21.74
N ASP A 144 -7.04 1.54 21.51
CA ASP A 144 -7.20 2.84 20.84
C ASP A 144 -5.85 3.21 20.24
N ILE A 145 -5.71 3.02 18.92
CA ILE A 145 -4.45 3.22 18.21
C ILE A 145 -4.67 4.03 16.94
N ASN A 146 -3.67 4.84 16.59
CA ASN A 146 -3.57 5.47 15.28
C ASN A 146 -2.59 4.66 14.42
N LEU A 147 -3.05 4.22 13.25
CA LEU A 147 -2.28 3.46 12.30
C LEU A 147 -2.11 4.26 11.00
N PRO A 148 -0.97 4.10 10.31
CA PRO A 148 -0.80 4.69 8.99
C PRO A 148 -1.75 4.05 7.99
N LEU A 149 -2.27 4.86 7.08
CA LEU A 149 -2.93 4.39 5.87
C LEU A 149 -1.88 4.30 4.75
N ILE A 150 -1.76 3.14 4.12
CA ILE A 150 -0.75 2.89 3.09
C ILE A 150 -1.33 3.23 1.72
N GLY A 151 -0.57 3.98 0.93
CA GLY A 151 -0.94 4.36 -0.44
C GLY A 151 -1.71 5.69 -0.55
N PHE A 152 -2.16 5.99 -1.77
CA PHE A 152 -2.80 7.26 -2.10
C PHE A 152 -4.29 7.28 -1.71
N THR A 153 -4.73 8.42 -1.15
CA THR A 153 -6.13 8.80 -1.05
C THR A 153 -6.33 10.20 -1.64
N ASP A 154 -7.37 10.39 -2.41
CA ASP A 154 -7.73 11.68 -3.04
C ASP A 154 -8.13 12.77 -2.03
N HIS A 155 -8.31 12.37 -0.76
CA HIS A 155 -8.67 13.24 0.36
C HIS A 155 -7.50 13.51 1.32
N GLY A 156 -6.30 13.00 1.02
CA GLY A 156 -5.09 13.25 1.80
C GLY A 156 -5.07 12.58 3.17
N TYR A 157 -5.90 11.57 3.40
CA TYR A 157 -5.85 10.78 4.63
C TYR A 157 -4.57 9.93 4.65
N THR A 158 -3.78 10.11 5.71
CA THR A 158 -2.52 9.38 5.93
C THR A 158 -2.58 8.49 7.16
N THR A 159 -3.59 8.65 8.02
CA THR A 159 -3.78 7.82 9.22
C THR A 159 -5.26 7.61 9.52
N TYR A 160 -5.55 6.52 10.21
CA TYR A 160 -6.85 6.25 10.81
C TYR A 160 -6.67 5.81 12.27
N ASN A 161 -7.69 6.09 13.06
CA ASN A 161 -7.84 5.60 14.41
C ASN A 161 -8.76 4.37 14.40
N THR A 162 -8.38 3.32 15.12
CA THR A 162 -9.27 2.19 15.44
C THR A 162 -9.32 2.01 16.95
N GLN A 163 -10.52 1.79 17.48
CA GLN A 163 -10.75 1.63 18.90
C GLN A 163 -11.85 0.62 19.19
N GLY A 164 -11.73 -0.07 20.32
CA GLY A 164 -12.72 -1.02 20.80
C GLY A 164 -12.25 -1.82 22.00
N ALA A 165 -13.13 -2.64 22.56
CA ALA A 165 -12.81 -3.47 23.71
C ALA A 165 -12.08 -4.76 23.29
N ILE A 166 -11.12 -5.16 24.11
CA ILE A 166 -10.41 -6.43 24.02
C ILE A 166 -10.77 -7.27 25.24
N LEU A 167 -11.18 -8.52 24.99
CA LEU A 167 -11.51 -9.51 26.02
C LEU A 167 -10.89 -10.85 25.65
N ASN A 168 -10.19 -11.49 26.59
CA ASN A 168 -9.43 -12.73 26.37
C ASN A 168 -8.48 -12.66 25.17
N GLY A 169 -7.89 -11.48 24.97
CA GLY A 169 -6.96 -11.17 23.89
C GLY A 169 -7.60 -10.99 22.53
N LYS A 170 -8.93 -10.85 22.46
CA LYS A 170 -9.69 -10.76 21.20
C LYS A 170 -10.58 -9.52 21.14
N PRO A 171 -10.82 -8.96 19.93
CA PRO A 171 -11.84 -7.95 19.72
C PRO A 171 -13.21 -8.40 20.26
N SER A 172 -13.86 -7.49 20.98
CA SER A 172 -15.17 -7.72 21.58
C SER A 172 -16.03 -6.47 21.51
N GLY A 173 -17.34 -6.67 21.31
CA GLY A 173 -18.32 -5.59 21.26
C GLY A 173 -18.14 -4.72 20.01
N THR A 174 -18.56 -3.47 20.12
CA THR A 174 -18.52 -2.50 19.01
C THR A 174 -17.14 -1.86 18.90
N TRP A 175 -16.58 -1.92 17.70
CA TRP A 175 -15.34 -1.29 17.28
C TRP A 175 -15.64 -0.20 16.27
N THR A 176 -14.89 0.89 16.33
CA THR A 176 -15.02 2.00 15.39
C THR A 176 -13.70 2.35 14.78
N THR A 177 -13.68 2.53 13.47
CA THR A 177 -12.55 3.07 12.72
C THR A 177 -12.92 4.44 12.17
N SER A 178 -12.00 5.40 12.23
CA SER A 178 -12.22 6.77 11.77
C SER A 178 -10.94 7.36 11.17
N PHE A 179 -11.05 8.16 10.11
CA PHE A 179 -9.90 8.94 9.67
C PHE A 179 -9.58 10.04 10.67
N ASN A 180 -8.30 10.32 10.84
CA ASN A 180 -7.83 11.51 11.55
C ASN A 180 -7.74 12.67 10.55
N LEU A 181 -8.57 13.70 10.72
CA LEU A 181 -8.45 14.93 9.94
C LEU A 181 -7.38 15.83 10.58
N GLU A 182 -6.40 16.26 9.79
CA GLU A 182 -5.43 17.27 10.24
C GLU A 182 -6.09 18.65 10.38
N GLY A 183 -5.87 19.32 11.52
CA GLY A 183 -6.44 20.64 11.83
C GLY A 183 -6.33 21.01 13.31
N LYS A 184 -6.72 22.26 13.67
CA LYS A 184 -6.64 22.78 15.05
C LYS A 184 -7.50 22.03 16.09
N LYS A 185 -8.42 21.19 15.65
CA LYS A 185 -9.23 20.30 16.51
C LYS A 185 -9.23 18.90 15.89
N LYS A 186 -8.98 17.88 16.70
CA LYS A 186 -9.11 16.46 16.31
C LYS A 186 -10.56 16.22 15.87
N LYS A 187 -10.80 16.17 14.56
CA LYS A 187 -12.08 15.76 13.98
C LYS A 187 -11.90 14.35 13.45
N LEU A 188 -12.68 13.42 13.98
CA LEU A 188 -12.73 12.05 13.48
C LEU A 188 -13.83 11.98 12.41
N LEU A 189 -13.50 11.47 11.24
CA LEU A 189 -14.48 11.12 10.22
C LEU A 189 -14.77 9.62 10.32
N PRO A 190 -15.98 9.19 10.76
CA PRO A 190 -16.30 7.78 10.89
C PRO A 190 -16.13 7.04 9.57
N VAL A 191 -15.40 5.93 9.60
CA VAL A 191 -15.17 5.07 8.44
C VAL A 191 -16.10 3.88 8.51
N LEU A 192 -15.93 3.02 9.50
CA LEU A 192 -16.75 1.83 9.67
C LEU A 192 -16.92 1.49 11.14
N THR A 193 -18.00 0.79 11.41
CA THR A 193 -18.30 0.20 12.70
C THR A 193 -18.37 -1.31 12.54
N GLU A 194 -17.64 -2.05 13.35
CA GLU A 194 -17.67 -3.52 13.40
C GLU A 194 -18.18 -4.00 14.75
N THR A 195 -18.90 -5.12 14.76
CA THR A 195 -19.29 -5.79 15.99
C THR A 195 -18.56 -7.12 16.07
N PHE A 196 -17.93 -7.38 17.21
CA PHE A 196 -17.20 -8.61 17.46
C PHE A 196 -17.83 -9.41 18.60
N SER A 197 -17.95 -10.72 18.40
CA SER A 197 -18.31 -11.68 19.43
C SER A 197 -17.29 -12.81 19.44
N GLN A 198 -16.70 -13.09 20.60
CA GLN A 198 -15.65 -14.11 20.75
C GLN A 198 -14.47 -13.93 19.76
N GLY A 199 -14.10 -12.68 19.45
CA GLY A 199 -13.04 -12.36 18.49
C GLY A 199 -13.43 -12.47 17.01
N GLN A 200 -14.63 -12.96 16.70
CA GLN A 200 -15.13 -13.05 15.33
C GLN A 200 -16.01 -11.85 15.01
N ARG A 201 -15.81 -11.28 13.82
CA ARG A 201 -16.66 -10.19 13.34
C ARG A 201 -18.05 -10.72 12.97
N THR A 202 -19.07 -10.24 13.66
CA THR A 202 -20.48 -10.64 13.45
C THR A 202 -21.28 -9.62 12.64
N ALA A 203 -20.87 -8.34 12.64
CA ALA A 203 -21.49 -7.30 11.84
C ALA A 203 -20.47 -6.25 11.40
N MET A 204 -20.76 -5.56 10.30
CA MET A 204 -19.98 -4.42 9.80
C MET A 204 -20.92 -3.42 9.14
N VAL A 205 -20.78 -2.15 9.47
CA VAL A 205 -21.50 -1.03 8.87
C VAL A 205 -20.49 -0.04 8.34
N LEU A 206 -20.40 0.09 7.03
CA LEU A 206 -19.58 1.08 6.36
C LEU A 206 -20.32 2.41 6.30
N ASN A 207 -19.63 3.53 6.55
CA ASN A 207 -20.19 4.84 6.30
C ASN A 207 -20.46 4.99 4.78
N PRO A 208 -21.72 5.25 4.35
CA PRO A 208 -22.10 5.31 2.93
C PRO A 208 -21.27 6.31 2.11
N ASP A 209 -20.85 7.40 2.74
CA ASP A 209 -20.06 8.45 2.08
C ASP A 209 -18.70 7.92 1.58
N LEU A 210 -18.19 6.83 2.18
CA LEU A 210 -16.89 6.27 1.83
C LEU A 210 -16.85 5.46 0.55
N GLN A 211 -17.99 5.06 -0.03
CA GLN A 211 -17.98 4.34 -1.30
C GLN A 211 -17.30 5.15 -2.41
N SER A 212 -17.30 6.48 -2.27
CA SER A 212 -16.66 7.42 -3.19
C SER A 212 -15.13 7.48 -3.08
N TYR A 213 -14.52 6.98 -1.99
CA TYR A 213 -13.07 7.09 -1.77
C TYR A 213 -12.25 5.96 -2.37
N TYR A 214 -12.90 4.88 -2.82
CA TYR A 214 -12.22 3.73 -3.43
C TYR A 214 -11.09 3.14 -2.56
N ILE A 215 -11.18 3.26 -1.24
CA ILE A 215 -10.23 2.69 -0.28
C ILE A 215 -10.70 1.26 0.08
N PRO A 216 -9.91 0.22 -0.22
CA PRO A 216 -10.20 -1.16 0.18
C PRO A 216 -10.32 -1.28 1.70
N LEU A 217 -11.31 -2.04 2.16
CA LEU A 217 -11.49 -2.27 3.60
C LEU A 217 -10.31 -3.05 4.23
N GLU A 218 -9.59 -3.79 3.40
CA GLU A 218 -8.36 -4.52 3.75
C GLU A 218 -7.18 -3.61 4.13
N ASP A 219 -7.22 -2.32 3.80
CA ASP A 219 -6.21 -1.35 4.23
C ASP A 219 -6.39 -0.94 5.72
N PHE A 220 -7.54 -1.26 6.33
CA PHE A 220 -7.81 -1.01 7.74
C PHE A 220 -7.46 -2.23 8.59
N HIS A 221 -6.25 -2.22 9.13
CA HIS A 221 -5.74 -3.22 10.05
C HIS A 221 -6.05 -2.84 11.51
N ILE A 222 -6.08 -3.84 12.38
CA ILE A 222 -6.19 -3.64 13.85
C ILE A 222 -4.86 -3.84 14.57
N VAL A 223 -3.83 -4.30 13.86
CA VAL A 223 -2.45 -4.38 14.33
C VAL A 223 -1.57 -3.56 13.38
N PRO A 224 -0.46 -2.96 13.85
CA PRO A 224 0.49 -2.34 12.95
C PRO A 224 0.98 -3.34 11.91
N SER A 225 0.99 -2.94 10.65
CA SER A 225 1.49 -3.76 9.54
C SER A 225 2.75 -3.10 8.97
N ASP A 226 3.74 -3.91 8.62
CA ASP A 226 4.95 -3.48 7.94
C ASP A 226 5.02 -4.21 6.59
N ILE A 227 5.34 -3.49 5.51
CA ILE A 227 5.20 -3.98 4.13
C ILE A 227 6.50 -4.56 3.57
N PHE A 228 7.50 -4.80 4.42
CA PHE A 228 8.82 -5.32 4.04
C PHE A 228 8.80 -6.66 3.30
N ALA A 229 7.74 -7.47 3.51
CA ALA A 229 7.56 -8.72 2.79
C ALA A 229 7.38 -8.51 1.28
N ARG A 230 6.97 -7.31 0.84
CA ARG A 230 6.81 -6.99 -0.59
C ARG A 230 8.12 -7.14 -1.37
N ALA A 231 9.25 -6.93 -0.72
CA ALA A 231 10.58 -7.08 -1.30
C ALA A 231 10.84 -8.46 -1.93
N GLU A 232 10.18 -9.50 -1.41
CA GLU A 232 10.32 -10.90 -1.85
C GLU A 232 9.65 -11.15 -3.23
N PHE A 233 8.77 -10.26 -3.68
CA PHE A 233 8.07 -10.41 -4.97
C PHE A 233 8.78 -9.74 -6.14
N PHE A 234 9.84 -8.95 -5.90
CA PHE A 234 10.61 -8.26 -6.93
C PHE A 234 9.75 -7.46 -7.93
N ILE A 235 8.68 -6.82 -7.44
CA ILE A 235 7.74 -6.06 -8.29
C ILE A 235 8.41 -4.76 -8.74
N PRO A 236 8.68 -4.56 -10.04
CA PRO A 236 9.40 -3.38 -10.51
C PRO A 236 8.48 -2.16 -10.62
N HIS A 237 9.01 -0.99 -10.28
CA HIS A 237 8.42 0.32 -10.54
C HIS A 237 9.31 1.13 -11.51
N ASN A 238 8.68 1.87 -12.42
CA ASN A 238 9.35 2.68 -13.44
C ASN A 238 9.84 4.04 -12.91
N CYS A 239 10.03 4.17 -11.60
CA CYS A 239 10.46 5.39 -10.93
C CYS A 239 9.67 6.65 -11.33
N THR A 240 8.35 6.55 -11.47
CA THR A 240 7.50 7.73 -11.69
C THR A 240 6.83 8.16 -10.39
N PHE A 241 6.56 9.46 -10.24
CA PHE A 241 5.88 9.98 -9.06
C PHE A 241 4.48 9.36 -8.89
N ASP A 242 3.76 9.10 -9.98
CA ASP A 242 2.43 8.48 -9.92
C ASP A 242 2.47 7.04 -9.38
N GLN A 243 3.53 6.27 -9.66
CA GLN A 243 3.70 4.93 -9.10
C GLN A 243 4.16 4.99 -7.65
N TYR A 244 5.18 5.83 -7.37
CA TYR A 244 5.70 6.04 -6.02
C TYR A 244 4.62 6.49 -5.04
N SER A 245 3.85 7.52 -5.41
CA SER A 245 2.77 8.06 -4.56
C SER A 245 1.61 7.09 -4.36
N GLY A 246 1.51 6.03 -5.17
CA GLY A 246 0.36 5.12 -5.22
C GLY A 246 -0.83 5.66 -6.02
N PHE A 247 -0.69 6.81 -6.69
CA PHE A 247 -1.75 7.37 -7.54
C PHE A 247 -2.15 6.44 -8.70
N HIS A 248 -1.17 5.74 -9.28
CA HIS A 248 -1.42 4.69 -10.26
C HIS A 248 -2.37 3.60 -9.71
N HIS A 249 -2.16 3.17 -8.47
CA HIS A 249 -3.03 2.20 -7.82
C HIS A 249 -4.42 2.77 -7.57
N PHE A 250 -4.52 4.03 -7.15
CA PHE A 250 -5.81 4.72 -6.99
C PHE A 250 -6.65 4.72 -8.28
N ILE A 251 -6.06 5.10 -9.42
CA ILE A 251 -6.76 5.05 -10.72
C ILE A 251 -7.15 3.61 -11.08
N THR A 252 -6.26 2.64 -10.83
CA THR A 252 -6.54 1.22 -11.04
C THR A 252 -7.73 0.74 -10.20
N ARG A 253 -7.87 1.19 -8.95
CA ARG A 253 -9.01 0.87 -8.08
C ARG A 253 -10.31 1.44 -8.63
N ILE A 254 -10.31 2.69 -9.12
CA ILE A 254 -11.49 3.29 -9.79
C ILE A 254 -11.92 2.42 -10.96
N PHE A 255 -10.98 2.07 -11.85
CA PHE A 255 -11.28 1.31 -13.05
C PHE A 255 -11.84 -0.07 -12.69
N ASN A 256 -11.15 -0.81 -11.83
CA ASN A 256 -11.58 -2.13 -11.41
C ASN A 256 -12.93 -2.11 -10.67
N HIS A 257 -13.22 -1.07 -9.90
CA HIS A 257 -14.53 -0.92 -9.25
C HIS A 257 -15.67 -0.86 -10.28
N HIS A 258 -15.54 0.00 -11.30
CA HIS A 258 -16.59 0.17 -12.33
C HIS A 258 -16.62 -0.98 -13.34
N LEU A 259 -15.47 -1.58 -13.70
CA LEU A 259 -15.44 -2.73 -14.61
C LEU A 259 -16.16 -3.97 -14.03
N ARG A 260 -16.16 -4.15 -12.71
CA ARG A 260 -16.80 -5.32 -12.06
C ARG A 260 -18.31 -5.39 -12.30
N THR A 261 -18.98 -4.23 -12.44
CA THR A 261 -20.43 -4.11 -12.61
C THR A 261 -20.86 -4.22 -14.07
N ILE A 262 -19.94 -4.09 -15.02
CA ILE A 262 -20.23 -4.13 -16.46
C ILE A 262 -20.03 -5.56 -16.98
N ARG A 263 -20.86 -5.96 -17.94
CA ARG A 263 -20.74 -7.21 -18.68
C ARG A 263 -20.78 -6.91 -20.18
N PHE A 264 -19.81 -7.45 -20.91
CA PHE A 264 -19.66 -7.27 -22.35
C PHE A 264 -20.05 -8.56 -23.06
N GLU A 265 -21.27 -8.64 -23.55
CA GLU A 265 -21.78 -9.88 -24.17
C GLU A 265 -20.93 -10.31 -25.37
N ASN A 266 -20.57 -11.60 -25.41
CA ASN A 266 -19.85 -12.25 -26.51
C ASN A 266 -18.53 -11.57 -26.92
N LEU A 267 -17.86 -10.88 -25.99
CA LEU A 267 -16.61 -10.18 -26.25
C LEU A 267 -15.44 -10.84 -25.51
N SER A 268 -14.40 -11.21 -26.25
CA SER A 268 -13.13 -11.72 -25.73
C SER A 268 -11.96 -11.10 -26.48
N LYS A 269 -11.59 -9.88 -26.12
CA LYS A 269 -10.55 -9.08 -26.79
C LYS A 269 -9.81 -8.18 -25.81
N THR A 270 -8.60 -7.76 -26.18
CA THR A 270 -7.90 -6.65 -25.51
C THR A 270 -8.20 -5.34 -26.22
N LEU A 271 -8.67 -4.35 -25.48
CA LEU A 271 -9.04 -3.05 -26.01
C LEU A 271 -8.13 -1.97 -25.43
N GLN A 272 -7.42 -1.24 -26.28
CA GLN A 272 -6.57 -0.13 -25.85
C GLN A 272 -7.29 1.19 -26.02
N TYR A 273 -7.25 2.02 -24.98
CA TYR A 273 -7.76 3.39 -25.01
C TYR A 273 -6.64 4.38 -24.67
N LYS A 274 -6.66 5.53 -25.34
CA LYS A 274 -5.82 6.69 -25.02
C LYS A 274 -6.74 7.87 -24.76
N VAL A 275 -6.78 8.35 -23.52
CA VAL A 275 -7.64 9.45 -23.09
C VAL A 275 -6.78 10.55 -22.49
N GLN A 276 -6.92 11.78 -22.99
CA GLN A 276 -6.22 12.96 -22.50
C GLN A 276 -7.16 13.81 -21.65
N TYR A 277 -6.61 14.34 -20.57
CA TYR A 277 -7.26 15.24 -19.64
C TYR A 277 -6.52 16.56 -19.65
N THR A 278 -7.23 17.67 -19.82
CA THR A 278 -6.72 18.99 -19.43
C THR A 278 -7.01 19.17 -17.96
N ILE A 279 -5.99 19.33 -17.13
CA ILE A 279 -6.11 19.51 -15.68
C ILE A 279 -5.62 20.90 -15.28
N ASN A 280 -6.21 21.48 -14.24
CA ASN A 280 -5.67 22.69 -13.63
C ASN A 280 -4.60 22.37 -12.57
N SER A 281 -3.94 23.40 -12.06
CA SER A 281 -2.95 23.38 -10.97
C SER A 281 -3.46 22.84 -9.63
N LYS A 282 -4.78 22.60 -9.48
CA LYS A 282 -5.36 21.92 -8.32
C LYS A 282 -5.62 20.43 -8.58
N GLY A 283 -5.29 19.94 -9.77
CA GLY A 283 -5.52 18.55 -10.16
C GLY A 283 -6.94 18.26 -10.63
N THR A 284 -7.78 19.29 -10.82
CA THR A 284 -9.16 19.11 -11.27
C THR A 284 -9.18 18.97 -12.79
N PRO A 285 -9.78 17.89 -13.35
CA PRO A 285 -9.97 17.76 -14.78
C PRO A 285 -11.00 18.78 -15.28
N LEU A 286 -10.60 19.57 -16.27
CA LEU A 286 -11.42 20.59 -16.93
C LEU A 286 -12.03 20.11 -18.25
N GLN A 287 -11.29 19.27 -18.98
CA GLN A 287 -11.71 18.70 -20.25
C GLN A 287 -11.17 17.28 -20.39
N ILE A 288 -11.93 16.41 -21.04
CA ILE A 288 -11.56 15.02 -21.35
C ILE A 288 -11.71 14.80 -22.85
N GLU A 289 -10.69 14.26 -23.50
CA GLU A 289 -10.65 13.97 -24.93
C GLU A 289 -10.17 12.52 -25.16
N THR A 290 -10.95 11.73 -25.90
CA THR A 290 -10.53 10.38 -26.31
C THR A 290 -9.70 10.46 -27.58
N LEU A 291 -8.40 10.28 -27.47
CA LEU A 291 -7.44 10.36 -28.58
C LEU A 291 -7.37 9.08 -29.41
N ASN A 292 -7.59 7.92 -28.78
CA ASN A 292 -7.62 6.63 -29.46
C ASN A 292 -8.57 5.67 -28.72
N TYR A 293 -9.36 4.92 -29.47
CA TYR A 293 -10.23 3.86 -28.98
C TYR A 293 -10.45 2.84 -30.11
N PRO A 294 -10.79 1.57 -29.79
CA PRO A 294 -11.10 0.56 -30.79
C PRO A 294 -12.43 0.92 -31.48
N ASP A 295 -12.42 1.07 -32.79
CA ASP A 295 -13.59 1.34 -33.62
C ASP A 295 -14.32 0.05 -34.04
N ASP A 296 -13.69 -1.10 -33.88
CA ASP A 296 -14.20 -2.43 -34.24
C ASP A 296 -14.98 -3.14 -33.11
N VAL A 297 -15.59 -2.37 -32.21
CA VAL A 297 -16.44 -2.89 -31.13
C VAL A 297 -17.79 -2.18 -31.09
N PRO A 298 -18.86 -2.82 -30.59
CA PRO A 298 -20.18 -2.20 -30.48
C PRO A 298 -20.14 -0.89 -29.66
N ASN A 299 -20.95 0.10 -30.04
CA ASN A 299 -21.01 1.41 -29.37
C ASN A 299 -21.20 1.30 -27.86
N TYR A 300 -22.04 0.38 -27.39
CA TYR A 300 -22.26 0.18 -25.96
C TYR A 300 -20.96 -0.17 -25.22
N VAL A 301 -20.03 -0.90 -25.84
CA VAL A 301 -18.73 -1.24 -25.25
C VAL A 301 -17.89 0.02 -25.08
N GLN A 302 -17.84 0.85 -26.13
CA GLN A 302 -17.10 2.11 -26.14
C GLN A 302 -17.64 3.07 -25.08
N GLU A 303 -18.95 3.30 -25.08
CA GLU A 303 -19.64 4.19 -24.13
C GLU A 303 -19.40 3.74 -22.69
N ASN A 304 -19.52 2.45 -22.40
CA ASN A 304 -19.28 1.91 -21.07
C ASN A 304 -17.83 2.12 -20.62
N ILE A 305 -16.83 1.83 -21.46
CA ILE A 305 -15.42 2.02 -21.10
C ILE A 305 -15.07 3.52 -20.95
N ILE A 306 -15.49 4.36 -21.91
CA ILE A 306 -15.26 5.82 -21.85
C ILE A 306 -15.92 6.42 -20.61
N SER A 307 -17.09 5.91 -20.19
CA SER A 307 -17.75 6.38 -18.97
C SER A 307 -16.95 6.14 -17.67
N ILE A 308 -15.99 5.21 -17.67
CA ILE A 308 -15.12 4.94 -16.50
C ILE A 308 -14.07 6.05 -16.37
N PHE A 309 -13.53 6.54 -17.49
CA PHE A 309 -12.57 7.64 -17.51
C PHE A 309 -13.15 8.92 -16.90
N SER A 310 -14.46 9.16 -17.05
CA SER A 310 -15.13 10.30 -16.41
C SER A 310 -15.34 10.14 -14.89
N LYS A 311 -15.07 8.96 -14.31
CA LYS A 311 -15.12 8.75 -12.85
C LYS A 311 -13.88 9.28 -12.14
N ILE A 312 -12.81 9.59 -12.87
CA ILE A 312 -11.62 10.22 -12.31
C ILE A 312 -11.90 11.71 -12.14
N GLN A 313 -12.05 12.14 -10.89
CA GLN A 313 -12.39 13.53 -10.53
C GLN A 313 -11.18 14.32 -10.00
N TYR A 314 -10.05 13.65 -9.82
CA TYR A 314 -8.83 14.24 -9.30
C TYR A 314 -7.60 13.58 -9.93
N PHE A 315 -6.62 14.41 -10.27
CA PHE A 315 -5.26 14.04 -10.60
C PHE A 315 -4.30 14.67 -9.62
N ILE A 316 -3.21 13.98 -9.25
CA ILE A 316 -2.07 14.68 -8.66
C ILE A 316 -1.66 15.79 -9.65
N PRO A 317 -1.58 17.08 -9.23
CA PRO A 317 -1.14 18.15 -10.10
C PRO A 317 0.27 17.89 -10.62
N SER A 318 0.52 18.19 -11.89
CA SER A 318 1.88 18.19 -12.40
C SER A 318 2.68 19.31 -11.74
N ILE A 319 3.94 19.05 -11.43
CA ILE A 319 4.82 20.01 -10.76
C ILE A 319 5.88 20.50 -11.75
N SER A 320 6.08 21.81 -11.80
CA SER A 320 7.20 22.43 -12.48
C SER A 320 7.92 23.39 -11.54
N GLN A 321 9.21 23.18 -11.33
CA GLN A 321 10.04 23.98 -10.40
C GLN A 321 9.44 24.08 -8.98
N GLY A 322 8.83 22.98 -8.50
CA GLY A 322 8.21 22.91 -7.17
C GLY A 322 6.84 23.58 -7.07
N VAL A 323 6.29 24.09 -8.17
CA VAL A 323 4.97 24.74 -8.21
C VAL A 323 3.99 23.88 -9.01
N PRO A 324 2.77 23.64 -8.49
CA PRO A 324 1.70 23.00 -9.27
C PRO A 324 1.31 23.83 -10.49
N ILE A 325 1.21 23.18 -11.65
CA ILE A 325 0.85 23.83 -12.92
C ILE A 325 -0.41 23.21 -13.54
N ASP A 326 -1.07 23.98 -14.40
CA ASP A 326 -2.03 23.42 -15.35
C ASP A 326 -1.27 22.53 -16.33
N ASP A 327 -1.84 21.40 -16.72
CA ASP A 327 -1.16 20.43 -17.59
C ASP A 327 -2.15 19.57 -18.39
N LYS A 328 -1.61 18.78 -19.32
CA LYS A 328 -2.33 17.67 -19.93
C LYS A 328 -1.79 16.34 -19.44
N VAL A 329 -2.70 15.50 -18.95
CA VAL A 329 -2.41 14.14 -18.52
C VAL A 329 -3.05 13.16 -19.49
N THR A 330 -2.25 12.25 -20.04
CA THR A 330 -2.72 11.21 -20.94
C THR A 330 -2.66 9.86 -20.25
N LEU A 331 -3.83 9.19 -20.18
CA LEU A 331 -3.95 7.81 -19.74
C LEU A 331 -3.96 6.89 -20.95
N ILE A 332 -3.07 5.90 -20.96
CA ILE A 332 -3.08 4.79 -21.93
C ILE A 332 -3.40 3.52 -21.16
N SER A 333 -4.52 2.89 -21.47
CA SER A 333 -5.02 1.73 -20.72
C SER A 333 -5.41 0.59 -21.64
N ASP A 334 -4.97 -0.62 -21.31
CA ASP A 334 -5.43 -1.85 -21.95
C ASP A 334 -6.51 -2.49 -21.08
N PHE A 335 -7.67 -2.78 -21.66
CA PHE A 335 -8.76 -3.50 -21.01
C PHE A 335 -8.80 -4.93 -21.55
N LEU A 336 -8.60 -5.91 -20.67
CA LEU A 336 -8.65 -7.33 -20.99
C LEU A 336 -10.07 -7.83 -20.78
N ILE A 337 -10.76 -8.20 -21.86
CA ILE A 337 -12.10 -8.76 -21.79
C ILE A 337 -12.02 -10.26 -22.09
N ARG A 338 -12.49 -11.08 -21.14
CA ARG A 338 -12.56 -12.54 -21.23
C ARG A 338 -13.94 -13.00 -20.81
N ASP A 339 -14.64 -13.68 -21.71
CA ASP A 339 -16.00 -14.19 -21.48
C ASP A 339 -16.93 -13.09 -20.95
N GLY A 340 -16.80 -11.89 -21.52
CA GLY A 340 -17.56 -10.70 -21.17
C GLY A 340 -17.25 -10.05 -19.83
N LYS A 341 -16.26 -10.55 -19.08
CA LYS A 341 -15.71 -9.88 -17.90
C LYS A 341 -14.50 -9.06 -18.28
N ALA A 342 -14.49 -7.79 -17.91
CA ALA A 342 -13.35 -6.92 -18.16
C ALA A 342 -12.50 -6.72 -16.90
N THR A 343 -11.19 -6.66 -17.11
CA THR A 343 -10.20 -6.23 -16.13
C THR A 343 -9.27 -5.20 -16.75
N LEU A 344 -8.69 -4.33 -15.92
CA LEU A 344 -7.61 -3.47 -16.36
C LEU A 344 -6.34 -4.31 -16.53
N GLY A 345 -5.78 -4.34 -17.74
CA GLY A 345 -4.54 -5.03 -18.07
C GLY A 345 -3.30 -4.18 -17.82
N SER A 346 -3.28 -2.96 -18.38
CA SER A 346 -2.19 -2.01 -18.17
C SER A 346 -2.74 -0.59 -18.01
N LEU A 347 -1.98 0.26 -17.32
CA LEU A 347 -2.24 1.68 -17.17
C LEU A 347 -0.92 2.43 -17.28
N LYS A 348 -0.85 3.44 -18.14
CA LYS A 348 0.27 4.38 -18.20
C LYS A 348 -0.27 5.79 -18.04
N ILE A 349 0.40 6.57 -17.21
CA ILE A 349 0.10 7.98 -16.95
C ILE A 349 1.25 8.78 -17.55
N LEU A 350 0.94 9.71 -18.44
CA LEU A 350 1.92 10.57 -19.10
C LEU A 350 1.52 12.02 -18.90
N ARG A 351 2.45 12.86 -18.44
CA ARG A 351 2.28 14.29 -18.23
C ARG A 351 2.99 15.06 -19.34
N GLU A 352 2.42 16.16 -19.81
CA GLU A 352 2.96 16.92 -20.95
C GLU A 352 4.04 17.91 -20.49
N ASN A 353 3.80 18.65 -19.40
CA ASN A 353 4.65 19.78 -19.00
C ASN A 353 5.32 19.64 -17.63
N GLY A 354 4.97 18.62 -16.83
CA GLY A 354 5.57 18.40 -15.51
C GLY A 354 5.86 16.93 -15.22
N GLU A 355 6.46 16.69 -14.05
CA GLU A 355 6.69 15.36 -13.48
C GLU A 355 5.57 14.95 -12.51
#